data_AF-A0A661VF97-F1
#
_entry.id   AF-A0A661VF97-F1
#
_cell.length_a   1.000
_cell.length_b   1.000
_cell.length_c   1.000
_cell.angle_alpha   90.00
_cell.angle_beta   90.00
_cell.angle_gamma   90.00
#
_symmetry.space_group_name_H-M   'P 1'
#
loop_
_entity.id
_entity.type
_entity.pdbx_description
1 polymer ?
#
loop_
_entity_poly.entity_id
_entity_poly.type
_entity_poly.pdbx_seq_one_letter_code
_entity_poly.pdbx_strand_id
1 'polypeptide(L)'
;MSAKQKLISLFAALALVVSLCAVLAAPVGADVANVTFAPNPSTAQATATYTIGFTNSGNALTANVDTITVTFPSGTTLPEAISKSHVSVNGNLCTVDPVVQGNKVILTTPVDIAANAGVTVVFSQLAGIKNPAIGGSYKGYVNTSQDPN
;
A
#
# COMPACT_ATOMS: atom_id res chain seq x y z
N MET A 1 -34.00 -6.58 -51.55
CA MET A 1 -32.65 -6.40 -50.95
C MET A 1 -32.61 -5.02 -50.29
N SER A 2 -32.18 -4.99 -49.03
CA SER A 2 -32.58 -4.04 -48.00
C SER A 2 -31.91 -2.64 -48.11
N ALA A 3 -32.72 -1.59 -48.21
CA ALA A 3 -32.29 -0.19 -48.09
C ALA A 3 -32.10 0.28 -46.62
N LYS A 4 -32.18 -0.63 -45.63
CA LYS A 4 -32.00 -0.34 -44.20
C LYS A 4 -30.55 -0.47 -43.68
N GLN A 5 -29.56 -0.66 -44.56
CA GLN A 5 -28.14 -0.82 -44.15
C GLN A 5 -27.24 0.39 -44.46
N LYS A 6 -27.80 1.55 -44.85
CA LYS A 6 -27.03 2.76 -45.19
C LYS A 6 -26.96 3.84 -44.09
N LEU A 7 -27.32 3.54 -42.84
CA LEU A 7 -27.50 4.57 -41.80
C LEU A 7 -26.57 4.48 -40.58
N ILE A 8 -25.48 3.70 -40.62
CA ILE A 8 -24.57 3.56 -39.46
C ILE A 8 -23.09 3.86 -39.80
N SER A 9 -22.77 4.20 -41.05
CA SER A 9 -21.36 4.32 -41.50
C SER A 9 -20.80 5.74 -41.50
N LEU A 10 -21.46 6.72 -40.86
CA LEU A 10 -21.05 8.12 -40.97
C LEU A 10 -21.13 8.86 -39.63
N PHE A 11 -20.21 8.57 -38.71
CA PHE A 11 -19.80 9.53 -37.69
C PHE A 11 -18.30 9.40 -37.39
N ALA A 12 -17.57 10.40 -37.89
CA ALA A 12 -16.41 11.03 -37.27
C ALA A 12 -15.19 10.16 -36.90
N ALA A 13 -14.20 10.21 -37.79
CA ALA A 13 -12.83 10.40 -37.35
C ALA A 13 -12.74 11.72 -36.57
N LEU A 14 -12.63 11.65 -35.23
CA LEU A 14 -12.12 12.76 -34.43
C LEU A 14 -11.39 12.19 -33.21
N ALA A 15 -10.11 12.53 -33.14
CA ALA A 15 -9.22 12.23 -32.05
C ALA A 15 -9.78 12.70 -30.70
N LEU A 16 -9.67 11.85 -29.68
CA LEU A 16 -9.01 12.27 -28.46
C LEU A 16 -8.50 11.03 -27.74
N VAL A 17 -7.18 10.90 -27.74
CA VAL A 17 -6.46 10.13 -26.72
C VAL A 17 -6.80 10.77 -25.38
N VAL A 18 -7.91 10.36 -24.75
CA VAL A 18 -8.03 10.52 -23.30
C VAL A 18 -7.37 9.29 -22.71
N SER A 19 -6.05 9.23 -22.92
CA SER A 19 -5.18 8.68 -21.92
C SER A 19 -5.52 9.47 -20.68
N LEU A 20 -6.34 8.87 -19.80
CA LEU A 20 -6.34 9.21 -18.41
C LEU A 20 -4.94 8.80 -17.93
N CYS A 21 -3.96 9.64 -18.27
CA CYS A 21 -2.92 9.98 -17.33
C CYS A 21 -3.71 10.58 -16.17
N ALA A 22 -4.22 9.69 -15.31
CA ALA A 22 -4.45 10.07 -13.94
C ALA A 22 -3.10 10.68 -13.59
N VAL A 23 -3.09 11.99 -13.42
CA VAL A 23 -2.06 12.63 -12.63
C VAL A 23 -2.27 11.98 -11.27
N LEU A 24 -1.66 10.81 -11.10
CA LEU A 24 -1.23 10.34 -9.82
C LEU A 24 -0.30 11.47 -9.44
N ALA A 25 -0.80 12.40 -8.64
CA ALA A 25 0.07 13.17 -7.81
C ALA A 25 0.91 12.10 -7.12
N ALA A 26 2.11 11.86 -7.65
CA ALA A 26 3.14 11.24 -6.86
C ALA A 26 3.16 12.11 -5.60
N PRO A 27 3.00 11.52 -4.41
CA PRO A 27 3.19 12.29 -3.19
C PRO A 27 4.47 13.10 -3.37
N VAL A 28 4.36 14.42 -3.22
CA VAL A 28 5.47 15.35 -3.30
C VAL A 28 6.52 14.81 -2.33
N GLY A 29 7.62 14.31 -2.88
CA GLY A 29 8.74 13.78 -2.12
C GLY A 29 8.47 12.55 -1.25
N ALA A 30 7.84 11.48 -1.76
CA ALA A 30 7.88 10.22 -1.00
C ALA A 30 9.33 9.76 -0.79
N ASP A 31 9.74 9.68 0.47
CA ASP A 31 10.96 9.06 0.97
C ASP A 31 10.96 7.54 0.82
N VAL A 32 9.90 6.98 0.23
CA VAL A 32 9.77 5.57 -0.08
C VAL A 32 9.60 5.32 -1.58
N ALA A 33 10.30 4.31 -2.10
CA ALA A 33 10.18 3.81 -3.46
C ALA A 33 9.85 2.31 -3.53
N ASN A 34 9.42 1.84 -4.71
CA ASN A 34 9.22 0.41 -5.02
C ASN A 34 8.29 -0.34 -4.04
N VAL A 35 7.21 0.32 -3.60
CA VAL A 35 6.25 -0.26 -2.65
C VAL A 35 5.51 -1.45 -3.26
N THR A 36 5.49 -2.56 -2.54
CA THR A 36 4.79 -3.79 -2.89
C THR A 36 3.95 -4.28 -1.72
N PHE A 37 2.79 -4.87 -2.01
CA PHE A 37 1.92 -5.51 -1.03
C PHE A 37 1.64 -6.94 -1.48
N ALA A 38 2.00 -7.91 -0.65
CA ALA A 38 1.80 -9.33 -0.92
C ALA A 38 1.00 -9.98 0.22
N PRO A 39 -0.35 -10.03 0.11
CA PRO A 39 -1.18 -10.78 1.04
C PRO A 39 -1.11 -12.29 0.76
N ASN A 40 -1.07 -13.10 1.82
CA ASN A 40 -1.17 -14.55 1.75
C ASN A 40 -2.10 -15.10 2.86
N PRO A 41 -3.21 -15.78 2.52
CA PRO A 41 -3.72 -16.01 1.16
C PRO A 41 -4.22 -14.71 0.50
N SER A 42 -4.22 -14.65 -0.84
CA SER A 42 -4.73 -13.53 -1.64
C SER A 42 -6.24 -13.63 -1.94
N THR A 43 -6.97 -14.43 -1.15
CA THR A 43 -8.42 -14.67 -1.30
C THR A 43 -9.23 -13.54 -0.65
N ALA A 44 -10.30 -13.09 -1.30
CA ALA A 44 -11.20 -12.07 -0.76
C ALA A 44 -11.72 -12.44 0.64
N GLN A 45 -11.85 -11.46 1.54
CA GLN A 45 -12.26 -11.61 2.95
C GLN A 45 -11.38 -12.52 3.84
N ALA A 46 -10.36 -13.18 3.28
CA ALA A 46 -9.48 -14.03 4.07
C ALA A 46 -8.60 -13.19 4.99
N THR A 47 -8.37 -13.69 6.21
CA THR A 47 -7.37 -13.13 7.11
C THR A 47 -5.99 -13.53 6.59
N ALA A 48 -5.16 -12.55 6.26
CA ALA A 48 -3.93 -12.76 5.52
C ALA A 48 -2.70 -12.28 6.29
N THR A 49 -1.59 -12.97 6.09
CA THR A 49 -0.27 -12.40 6.35
C THR A 49 0.00 -11.37 5.26
N TYR A 50 0.32 -10.14 5.64
CA TYR A 50 0.72 -9.09 4.70
C TYR A 50 2.23 -8.89 4.76
N THR A 51 2.90 -9.10 3.63
CA THR A 51 4.29 -8.73 3.43
C THR A 51 4.35 -7.46 2.58
N ILE A 52 4.88 -6.39 3.14
CA ILE A 52 5.05 -5.10 2.48
C ILE A 52 6.54 -4.88 2.25
N GLY A 53 6.95 -4.76 0.99
CA GLY A 53 8.34 -4.46 0.63
C GLY A 53 8.45 -3.06 0.06
N PHE A 54 9.49 -2.32 0.44
CA PHE A 54 9.80 -1.01 -0.13
C PHE A 54 11.29 -0.65 -0.01
N THR A 55 11.70 0.45 -0.63
CA THR A 55 13.04 1.06 -0.48
C THR A 55 12.91 2.39 0.26
N ASN A 56 13.67 2.59 1.34
CA ASN A 56 13.72 3.86 2.07
C ASN A 56 14.59 4.88 1.30
N SER A 57 14.07 5.55 0.28
CA SER A 57 14.78 6.53 -0.54
C SER A 57 15.05 7.89 0.12
N GLY A 58 14.52 8.18 1.31
CA GLY A 58 14.83 9.40 2.06
C GLY A 58 15.92 9.23 3.12
N ASN A 59 15.78 9.96 4.23
CA ASN A 59 16.75 9.93 5.32
C ASN A 59 16.76 8.57 6.03
N ALA A 60 17.84 8.29 6.75
CA ALA A 60 17.88 7.12 7.61
C ALA A 60 16.82 7.21 8.72
N LEU A 61 16.22 6.07 9.07
CA LEU A 61 15.28 5.93 10.19
C LEU A 61 16.03 5.37 11.39
N THR A 62 15.81 6.00 12.54
CA THR A 62 16.39 5.62 13.83
C THR A 62 15.47 4.64 14.56
N ALA A 63 16.05 3.54 15.02
CA ALA A 63 15.35 2.53 15.82
C ALA A 63 14.63 3.15 17.03
N ASN A 64 13.40 2.70 17.28
CA ASN A 64 12.54 3.09 18.40
C ASN A 64 12.18 4.59 18.45
N VAL A 65 12.45 5.34 17.39
CA VAL A 65 12.15 6.78 17.29
C VAL A 65 11.29 7.05 16.06
N ASP A 66 11.79 6.68 14.89
CA ASP A 66 11.13 6.96 13.62
C ASP A 66 9.99 5.97 13.34
N THR A 67 9.05 6.40 12.50
CA THR A 67 7.84 5.64 12.20
C THR A 67 7.71 5.32 10.73
N ILE A 68 7.10 4.18 10.43
CA ILE A 68 6.64 3.79 9.11
C ILE A 68 5.11 3.77 9.16
N THR A 69 4.47 4.47 8.23
CA THR A 69 3.01 4.49 8.09
C THR A 69 2.62 3.67 6.88
N VAL A 70 1.89 2.56 7.10
CA VAL A 70 1.35 1.71 6.05
C VAL A 70 -0.11 2.04 5.85
N THR A 71 -0.45 2.61 4.70
CA THR A 71 -1.83 2.82 4.28
C THR A 71 -2.29 1.61 3.46
N PHE A 72 -3.21 0.83 4.01
CA PHE A 72 -3.71 -0.36 3.35
C PHE A 72 -4.64 -0.01 2.18
N PRO A 73 -4.70 -0.88 1.16
CA PRO A 73 -5.56 -0.66 0.01
C PRO A 73 -7.05 -0.57 0.40
N SER A 74 -7.83 0.17 -0.38
CA SER A 74 -9.26 0.35 -0.12
C SER A 74 -10.00 -0.99 -0.06
N GLY A 75 -10.88 -1.13 0.94
CA GLY A 75 -11.62 -2.35 1.21
C GLY A 75 -10.91 -3.34 2.14
N THR A 76 -9.60 -3.19 2.41
CA THR A 76 -8.93 -3.96 3.46
C THR A 76 -9.57 -3.66 4.81
N THR A 77 -9.87 -4.71 5.57
CA THR A 77 -10.39 -4.58 6.94
C THR A 77 -9.25 -4.69 7.93
N LEU A 78 -9.00 -3.63 8.69
CA LEU A 78 -8.07 -3.63 9.83
C LEU A 78 -8.84 -3.94 11.13
N PRO A 79 -8.24 -4.66 12.09
CA PRO A 79 -8.81 -4.80 13.42
C PRO A 79 -8.70 -3.47 14.20
N GLU A 80 -9.37 -3.39 15.36
CA GLU A 80 -9.28 -2.23 16.25
C GLU A 80 -7.86 -2.03 16.82
N ALA A 81 -7.15 -3.13 17.09
CA ALA A 81 -5.80 -3.12 17.60
C ALA A 81 -4.96 -4.25 16.99
N ILE A 82 -3.66 -4.02 16.88
CA ILE A 82 -2.67 -5.00 16.45
C ILE A 82 -1.58 -5.07 17.51
N SER A 83 -1.26 -6.26 17.99
CA SER A 83 -0.15 -6.43 18.93
C SER A 83 1.20 -6.36 18.22
N LYS A 84 2.18 -5.76 18.90
CA LYS A 84 3.58 -5.71 18.47
C LYS A 84 4.21 -7.07 18.16
N SER A 85 3.75 -8.14 18.80
CA SER A 85 4.22 -9.51 18.54
C SER A 85 3.78 -10.07 17.18
N HIS A 86 2.90 -9.35 16.48
CA HIS A 86 2.35 -9.76 15.19
C HIS A 86 2.84 -8.90 14.03
N VAL A 87 3.75 -7.95 14.30
CA VAL A 87 4.34 -7.06 13.31
C VAL A 87 5.85 -7.05 13.44
N SER A 88 6.54 -7.13 12.30
CA SER A 88 8.00 -7.03 12.25
C SER A 88 8.47 -6.12 11.13
N VAL A 89 9.65 -5.54 11.31
CA VAL A 89 10.37 -4.76 10.30
C VAL A 89 11.75 -5.39 10.14
N ASN A 90 12.10 -5.79 8.91
CA ASN A 90 13.35 -6.49 8.58
C ASN A 90 13.62 -7.68 9.53
N GLY A 91 12.57 -8.45 9.84
CA GLY A 91 12.64 -9.63 10.70
C GLY A 91 12.66 -9.36 12.21
N ASN A 92 12.69 -8.10 12.65
CA ASN A 92 12.68 -7.72 14.05
C ASN A 92 11.27 -7.33 14.48
N LEU A 93 10.77 -7.92 15.57
CA LEU A 93 9.44 -7.61 16.10
C LEU A 93 9.38 -6.15 16.60
N CYS A 94 8.21 -5.53 16.45
CA CYS A 94 7.98 -4.20 17.01
C CYS A 94 8.12 -4.21 18.54
N THR A 95 8.63 -3.11 19.10
CA THR A 95 8.84 -2.94 20.55
C THR A 95 7.61 -2.35 21.26
N VAL A 96 6.78 -1.64 20.50
CA VAL A 96 5.50 -1.02 20.92
C VAL A 96 4.37 -1.46 19.99
N ASP A 97 3.14 -1.48 20.50
CA ASP A 97 1.97 -1.82 19.70
C ASP A 97 1.75 -0.77 18.60
N PRO A 98 1.59 -1.18 17.33
CA PRO A 98 1.26 -0.25 16.25
C PRO A 98 -0.07 0.46 16.48
N VAL A 99 -0.18 1.70 16.00
CA VAL A 99 -1.41 2.48 16.08
C VAL A 99 -2.23 2.27 14.82
N VAL A 100 -3.47 1.80 14.96
CA VAL A 100 -4.42 1.66 13.85
C VAL A 100 -5.27 2.95 13.75
N GLN A 101 -5.29 3.57 12.57
CA GLN A 101 -6.06 4.80 12.30
C GLN A 101 -6.78 4.70 10.96
N GLY A 102 -8.07 4.39 10.97
CA GLY A 102 -8.86 4.19 9.76
C GLY A 102 -8.31 3.04 8.93
N ASN A 103 -7.76 3.32 7.74
CA ASN A 103 -7.11 2.34 6.87
C ASN A 103 -5.57 2.37 6.96
N LYS A 104 -5.01 3.02 7.99
CA LYS A 104 -3.57 3.14 8.20
C LYS A 104 -3.11 2.37 9.43
N VAL A 105 -1.89 1.86 9.39
CA VAL A 105 -1.16 1.35 10.56
C VAL A 105 0.16 2.10 10.66
N ILE A 106 0.39 2.71 11.82
CA ILE A 106 1.62 3.46 12.13
C ILE A 106 2.46 2.59 13.07
N LEU A 107 3.67 2.24 12.65
CA LEU A 107 4.61 1.44 13.44
C LEU A 107 5.88 2.25 13.72
N THR A 108 6.39 2.19 14.95
CA THR A 108 7.74 2.63 15.26
C THR A 108 8.72 1.55 14.79
N THR A 109 9.74 1.91 14.01
CA THR A 109 10.72 0.92 13.52
C THR A 109 11.53 0.37 14.69
N PRO A 110 11.63 -0.96 14.88
CA PRO A 110 12.44 -1.55 15.94
C PRO A 110 13.95 -1.57 15.61
N VAL A 111 14.32 -1.20 14.38
CA VAL A 111 15.70 -1.26 13.87
C VAL A 111 16.06 -0.01 13.09
N ASP A 112 17.36 0.28 13.04
CA ASP A 112 17.90 1.34 12.20
C ASP A 112 17.76 0.94 10.72
N ILE A 113 17.34 1.88 9.89
CA ILE A 113 17.17 1.70 8.46
C ILE A 113 17.96 2.79 7.76
N ALA A 114 19.03 2.42 7.06
CA ALA A 114 19.82 3.39 6.29
C ALA A 114 19.02 3.99 5.13
N ALA A 115 19.46 5.16 4.65
CA ALA A 115 18.99 5.70 3.38
C ALA A 115 19.29 4.70 2.24
N ASN A 116 18.37 4.61 1.30
CA ASN A 116 18.32 3.67 0.17
C ASN A 116 18.28 2.17 0.55
N ALA A 117 18.04 1.83 1.82
CA ALA A 117 17.93 0.43 2.24
C ALA A 117 16.59 -0.19 1.85
N GLY A 118 16.61 -1.50 1.57
CA GLY A 118 15.40 -2.30 1.43
C GLY A 118 14.74 -2.55 2.79
N VAL A 119 13.42 -2.44 2.83
CA VAL A 119 12.60 -2.64 4.03
C VAL A 119 11.51 -3.65 3.73
N THR A 120 11.36 -4.61 4.65
CA THR A 120 10.27 -5.59 4.65
C THR A 120 9.49 -5.45 5.95
N VAL A 121 8.22 -5.08 5.86
CA VAL A 121 7.28 -5.08 6.98
C VAL A 121 6.37 -6.30 6.85
N VAL A 122 6.25 -7.08 7.91
CA VAL A 122 5.37 -8.27 7.93
C VAL A 122 4.34 -8.11 9.03
N PHE A 123 3.06 -8.14 8.64
CA PHE A 123 1.94 -8.38 9.54
C PHE A 123 1.56 -9.85 9.46
N SER A 124 1.73 -10.59 10.54
CA SER A 124 1.35 -12.00 10.59
C SER A 124 -0.16 -12.19 10.44
N GLN A 125 -0.62 -13.40 10.13
CA GLN A 125 -2.05 -13.70 10.07
C GLN A 125 -2.79 -13.38 11.38
N LEU A 126 -2.11 -13.46 12.54
CA LEU A 126 -2.67 -13.11 13.85
C LEU A 126 -2.87 -11.60 14.05
N ALA A 127 -2.33 -10.76 13.15
CA ALA A 127 -2.64 -9.34 13.11
C ALA A 127 -4.09 -9.08 12.64
N GLY A 128 -4.86 -10.09 12.23
CA GLY A 128 -6.31 -9.98 12.01
C GLY A 128 -6.72 -9.15 10.79
N ILE A 129 -5.78 -8.80 9.91
CA ILE A 129 -6.04 -8.00 8.70
C ILE A 129 -6.70 -8.89 7.65
N LYS A 130 -7.82 -8.42 7.08
CA LYS A 130 -8.55 -9.13 6.03
C LYS A 130 -8.46 -8.45 4.68
N ASN A 131 -8.30 -9.25 3.63
CA ASN A 131 -8.34 -8.78 2.26
C ASN A 131 -9.69 -8.11 1.91
N PRO A 132 -9.70 -7.19 0.93
CA PRO A 132 -10.94 -6.62 0.41
C PRO A 132 -11.99 -7.67 0.04
N ALA A 133 -13.26 -7.31 0.22
CA ALA A 133 -14.39 -8.18 -0.11
C ALA A 133 -14.53 -8.42 -1.62
N ILE A 134 -14.08 -7.46 -2.42
CA ILE A 134 -14.12 -7.50 -3.88
C ILE A 134 -12.71 -7.81 -4.36
N GLY A 135 -12.58 -8.76 -5.29
CA GLY A 135 -11.29 -9.04 -5.93
C GLY A 135 -10.91 -7.94 -6.91
N GLY A 136 -9.64 -7.56 -6.94
CA GLY A 136 -9.14 -6.52 -7.85
C GLY A 136 -7.72 -6.09 -7.52
N SER A 137 -7.18 -5.20 -8.36
CA SER A 137 -5.88 -4.56 -8.11
C SER A 137 -6.09 -3.29 -7.29
N TYR A 138 -5.51 -3.25 -6.10
CA TYR A 138 -5.61 -2.10 -5.20
C TYR A 138 -4.22 -1.56 -4.89
N LYS A 139 -4.12 -0.24 -4.69
CA LYS A 139 -2.88 0.43 -4.31
C LYS A 139 -2.87 0.67 -2.81
N GLY A 140 -1.82 0.22 -2.14
CA GLY A 140 -1.45 0.69 -0.80
C GLY A 140 -0.32 1.70 -0.89
N TYR A 141 -0.07 2.41 0.20
CA TYR A 141 0.97 3.43 0.28
C TYR A 141 1.81 3.22 1.54
N VAL A 142 3.07 3.63 1.47
CA VAL A 142 3.97 3.66 2.62
C VAL A 142 4.60 5.04 2.68
N ASN A 143 4.70 5.57 3.89
CA ASN A 143 5.32 6.83 4.24
C ASN A 143 6.19 6.63 5.47
N THR A 144 7.19 7.48 5.69
CA THR A 144 7.95 7.48 6.96
C THR A 144 7.87 8.82 7.68
N SER A 145 8.32 8.89 8.93
CA SER A 145 8.43 10.17 9.67
C SER A 145 9.44 11.14 9.07
N GLN A 146 10.27 10.70 8.13
CA GLN A 146 11.26 11.52 7.43
C GLN A 146 10.76 12.07 6.09
N ASP A 147 9.49 11.82 5.73
CA ASP A 147 8.87 12.36 4.52
C ASP A 147 8.82 13.89 4.60
N PRO A 148 9.36 14.64 3.61
CA PRO A 148 9.22 16.08 3.56
C PRO A 148 7.74 16.49 3.41
N ASN A 149 7.28 17.38 4.31
CA ASN A 149 5.94 17.99 4.26
C ASN A 149 5.71 18.86 3.03
#